data_AF-A0AA48HTA9-F1
#
_entry.id   AF-A0AA48HTA9-F1
#
_cell.length_a   1.000
_cell.length_b   1.000
_cell.length_c   1.000
_cell.angle_alpha   90.00
_cell.angle_beta   90.00
_cell.angle_gamma   90.00
#
_symmetry.space_group_name_H-M   'P 1'
#
loop_
_entity.id
_entity.type
_entity.pdbx_description
1 polymer ?
#
loop_
_entity_poly.entity_id
_entity_poly.type
_entity_poly.pdbx_seq_one_letter_code
_entity_poly.pdbx_strand_id
1 'polypeptide(L)' 'MSVSQPKLPPNVRVMIGLCASPTLMVIGFLLYNLATAQWTEIGISTLIFSALGFFAYSIVITGRVPFLTKSSN' A
#
# COMPACT_ATOMS: atom_id res chain seq x y z
N MET A 1 1.22 -26.90 -12.38
CA MET A 1 1.77 -26.66 -11.03
C MET A 1 1.14 -25.38 -10.47
N SER A 2 0.16 -25.49 -9.58
CA SER A 2 -0.35 -24.32 -8.85
C SER A 2 0.73 -23.89 -7.86
N VAL A 3 1.47 -22.83 -8.18
CA VAL A 3 2.43 -22.23 -7.25
C VAL A 3 1.63 -21.63 -6.10
N SER A 4 1.49 -22.40 -5.02
CA SER A 4 0.87 -21.94 -3.78
C SER A 4 1.74 -20.85 -3.18
N GLN A 5 1.40 -19.60 -3.50
CA GLN A 5 2.08 -18.42 -3.00
C GLN A 5 2.12 -18.49 -1.46
N PRO A 6 3.30 -18.40 -0.83
CA PRO A 6 3.40 -18.44 0.62
C PRO A 6 2.62 -17.27 1.20
N LYS A 7 1.59 -17.60 1.98
CA LYS A 7 0.73 -16.62 2.64
C LYS A 7 1.56 -15.90 3.71
N LEU A 8 1.60 -14.57 3.66
CA LEU A 8 2.40 -13.80 4.61
C LEU A 8 1.95 -14.06 6.05
N PRO A 9 2.90 -14.19 6.99
CA PRO A 9 2.59 -14.30 8.40
C PRO A 9 1.76 -13.09 8.87
N PRO A 10 0.79 -13.28 9.78
CA PRO A 10 -0.05 -12.19 10.31
C PRO A 10 0.77 -11.01 10.84
N ASN A 11 1.87 -11.27 11.54
CA ASN A 11 2.73 -10.25 12.14
C ASN A 11 3.34 -9.31 11.08
N VAL A 12 3.74 -9.86 9.93
CA VAL A 12 4.31 -9.06 8.83
C VAL A 12 3.23 -8.19 8.19
N ARG A 13 2.00 -8.71 8.05
CA ARG A 13 0.85 -7.92 7.55
C ARG A 13 0.53 -6.76 8.47
N VAL A 14 0.60 -6.97 9.80
CA VAL A 14 0.40 -5.90 10.79
C VAL A 14 1.52 -4.87 10.72
N MET A 15 2.79 -5.28 10.59
CA MET A 15 3.91 -4.35 10.43
C MET A 15 3.78 -3.48 9.16
N ILE A 16 3.39 -4.08 8.03
CA ILE A 16 3.13 -3.34 6.79
C ILE A 16 1.96 -2.37 6.98
N GLY A 17 0.89 -2.81 7.64
CA GLY A 17 -0.25 -1.95 7.98
C GLY A 17 0.14 -0.75 8.86
N LEU A 18 0.96 -0.98 9.88
CA LEU A 18 1.49 0.08 10.75
C LEU A 18 2.39 1.05 9.99
N CYS A 19 3.32 0.54 9.15
CA CYS A 19 4.15 1.38 8.28
C CYS A 19 3.35 2.16 7.23
N ALA A 20 2.22 1.62 6.78
CA ALA A 20 1.34 2.27 5.79
C ALA A 20 0.33 3.24 6.42
N SER A 21 0.23 3.30 7.75
CA SER A 21 -0.73 4.19 8.44
C SER A 21 -0.53 5.67 8.10
N PRO A 22 0.70 6.22 8.02
CA PRO A 22 0.92 7.61 7.61
C PRO A 22 0.51 7.86 6.16
N THR A 23 0.76 6.90 5.26
CA THR A 23 0.38 7.00 3.84
C THR A 23 -1.14 6.90 3.64
N LEU A 24 -1.85 6.15 4.47
CA LEU A 24 -3.32 6.13 4.46
C LEU A 24 -3.91 7.52 4.78
N MET A 25 -3.30 8.22 5.74
CA MET A 25 -3.68 9.58 6.09
C MET A 25 -3.45 10.54 4.91
N VAL A 26 -2.34 10.39 4.19
CA VAL A 26 -2.04 11.17 2.97
C VAL A 26 -3.05 10.89 1.85
N ILE A 27 -3.49 9.64 1.66
CA ILE A 27 -4.56 9.31 0.70
C ILE A 27 -5.86 10.02 1.07
N GLY A 28 -6.25 10.00 2.35
CA GLY A 28 -7.44 10.69 2.84
C GLY A 28 -7.36 12.21 2.60
N PHE A 29 -6.19 12.81 2.85
CA PHE A 29 -5.94 14.22 2.58
C PHE A 29 -5.99 14.55 1.08
N LEU A 30 -5.48 13.65 0.23
CA LEU A 30 -5.58 13.80 -1.24
C LEU A 30 -7.04 13.79 -1.69
N LEU A 31 -7.84 12.84 -1.23
CA LEU A 31 -9.27 12.76 -1.54
C LEU A 31 -10.03 13.99 -1.04
N TYR A 32 -9.66 14.53 0.13
CA TYR A 32 -10.23 15.76 0.67
C TYR A 32 -9.94 16.95 -0.25
N ASN A 33 -8.68 17.17 -0.65
CA ASN A 33 -8.32 18.26 -1.56
C ASN A 33 -8.97 18.13 -2.94
N LEU A 34 -9.17 16.88 -3.41
CA LEU A 34 -9.87 16.60 -4.66
C LEU A 34 -11.35 16.97 -4.57
N ALA A 35 -12.00 16.67 -3.43
CA ALA A 35 -13.39 17.01 -3.17
C ALA A 35 -13.62 18.51 -2.94
N THR A 36 -12.63 19.23 -2.39
CA THR A 36 -12.69 20.69 -2.17
C THR A 36 -12.19 21.52 -3.37
N ALA A 37 -11.89 20.87 -4.50
CA ALA A 37 -11.37 21.49 -5.72
C ALA A 37 -10.09 22.33 -5.52
N GLN A 38 -9.29 22.00 -4.50
CA GLN A 38 -8.00 22.66 -4.23
C GLN A 38 -6.87 22.00 -5.02
N TRP A 39 -6.96 22.05 -6.35
CA TRP A 39 -6.03 21.40 -7.27
C TRP A 39 -4.59 21.94 -7.20
N THR A 40 -4.40 23.16 -6.69
CA THR A 40 -3.08 23.79 -6.54
C THR A 40 -2.23 23.17 -5.43
N GLU A 41 -2.86 22.56 -4.42
CA GLU A 41 -2.19 21.93 -3.28
C GLU A 41 -1.76 20.47 -3.59
N ILE A 42 -2.21 19.92 -4.72
CA ILE A 42 -1.95 18.52 -5.10
C ILE A 42 -0.61 18.41 -5.83
N GLY A 43 0.45 18.20 -5.05
CA GLY A 43 1.80 17.91 -5.58
C GLY A 43 1.96 16.50 -6.15
N ILE A 44 2.98 16.31 -7.00
CA ILE A 44 3.38 15.02 -7.57
C ILE A 44 3.68 13.99 -6.46
N SER A 45 4.29 14.44 -5.37
CA SER A 45 4.61 13.60 -4.20
C SER A 45 3.37 12.99 -3.58
N THR A 46 2.26 13.75 -3.49
CA THR A 46 0.99 13.29 -2.90
C THR A 46 0.37 12.17 -3.72
N LEU A 47 0.49 12.25 -5.05
CA LEU A 47 0.08 11.20 -5.99
C LEU A 47 0.92 9.92 -5.82
N ILE A 48 2.24 10.07 -5.71
CA ILE A 48 3.16 8.93 -5.52
C ILE A 48 2.88 8.24 -4.17
N PHE A 49 2.73 9.01 -3.09
CA PHE A 49 2.41 8.46 -1.77
C PHE A 49 1.04 7.77 -1.73
N SER A 50 0.06 8.30 -2.49
CA SER A 50 -1.24 7.66 -2.65
C SER A 50 -1.15 6.30 -3.34
N ALA A 51 -0.42 6.22 -4.46
CA ALA A 51 -0.18 4.96 -5.17
C ALA A 51 0.59 3.95 -4.29
N LEU A 52 1.59 4.42 -3.53
CA LEU A 52 2.36 3.58 -2.61
C LEU A 52 1.47 3.02 -1.48
N GLY A 53 0.63 3.86 -0.89
CA GLY A 53 -0.29 3.45 0.17
C GLY A 53 -1.32 2.44 -0.33
N PHE A 54 -1.88 2.66 -1.53
CA PHE A 54 -2.80 1.71 -2.16
C PHE A 54 -2.13 0.35 -2.41
N PHE A 55 -0.89 0.36 -2.88
CA PHE A 55 -0.10 -0.87 -3.09
C PHE A 55 0.20 -1.60 -1.77
N ALA A 56 0.64 -0.87 -0.74
CA ALA A 56 0.91 -1.44 0.58
C ALA A 56 -0.36 -2.05 1.20
N TYR A 57 -1.49 -1.36 1.11
CA TYR A 57 -2.76 -1.87 1.65
C TYR A 57 -3.29 -3.06 0.86
N SER A 58 -3.08 -3.07 -0.46
CA SER A 58 -3.39 -4.23 -1.31
C SER A 58 -2.60 -5.47 -0.89
N ILE A 59 -1.32 -5.31 -0.51
CA ILE A 59 -0.50 -6.41 0.03
C ILE A 59 -1.03 -6.88 1.39
N VAL A 60 -1.41 -5.95 2.27
CA VAL A 60 -1.98 -6.28 3.58
C VAL A 60 -3.26 -7.09 3.41
N ILE A 61 -4.18 -6.68 2.52
CA ILE A 61 -5.45 -7.39 2.27
C ILE A 61 -5.21 -8.74 1.60
N THR A 62 -4.44 -8.77 0.51
CA THR A 62 -4.22 -9.99 -0.29
C THR A 62 -3.35 -11.00 0.46
N GLY A 63 -2.48 -10.54 1.36
CA GLY A 63 -1.55 -11.39 2.10
C GLY A 63 -0.54 -12.11 1.20
N ARG A 64 -0.32 -11.59 -0.01
CA ARG A 64 0.61 -12.10 -1.03
C ARG A 64 1.52 -10.96 -1.44
N VAL A 65 2.83 -11.14 -1.29
CA VAL A 65 3.83 -10.26 -1.91
C VAL A 65 4.27 -10.90 -3.23
N PRO A 66 4.16 -10.21 -4.36
CA PRO A 66 4.54 -10.78 -5.66
C PRO A 66 6.06 -11.01 -5.79
N PHE A 67 6.89 -10.46 -4.91
CA PHE A 67 8.35 -10.46 -5.03
C PHE A 67 9.10 -11.45 -4.14
N LEU A 68 8.43 -12.18 -3.23
CA LEU A 68 9.08 -13.22 -2.42
C LEU A 68 8.83 -14.63 -3.00
N THR A 69 9.04 -14.80 -4.31
CA THR A 69 9.31 -16.12 -4.85
C THR A 69 10.65 -16.57 -4.28
N LYS A 70 10.57 -17.32 -3.18
CA LYS A 70 11.71 -17.98 -2.55
C LYS A 70 12.42 -18.81 -3.61
N SER A 71 13.57 -18.32 -4.09
CA SER A 71 14.53 -19.12 -4.84
C SER A 71 14.99 -20.23 -3.91
N SER A 72 14.40 -21.41 -4.08
CA SER A 72 14.83 -22.62 -3.39
C SER A 72 16.12 -23.07 -4.07
N ASN A 73 17.24 -23.00 -3.34
CA ASN A 73 18.40 -23.85 -3.61
C ASN A 73 18.01 -25.29 -3.27
#